data_AF-A0A366ESF4-F1
#
_entry.id   AF-A0A366ESF4-F1
#
_cell.length_a   1.000
_cell.length_b   1.000
_cell.length_c   1.000
_cell.angle_alpha   90.00
_cell.angle_beta   90.00
_cell.angle_gamma   90.00
#
_symmetry.space_group_name_H-M   'P 1'
#
loop_
_entity.id
_entity.type
_entity.pdbx_description
1 polymer ?
#
loop_
_entity_poly.entity_id
_entity_poly.type
_entity_poly.pdbx_seq_one_letter_code
_entity_poly.pdbx_strand_id
1 'polypeptide(L)'
;MIHLENVKFKLEYIPLTFLFIVSLVLLLKLITGLLSIKEAITFVLIIIFLAFLTIDIKRKTINKKSPNNAYMYVVLIFLFSYL
;
A
#
# COMPACT_ATOMS: atom_id res chain seq x y z
N MET A 1 -37.41 5.33 -8.98
CA MET A 1 -36.77 5.83 -7.74
C MET A 1 -35.51 5.02 -7.54
N ILE A 2 -34.37 5.51 -8.03
CA ILE A 2 -33.10 4.78 -7.98
C ILE A 2 -32.56 4.96 -6.57
N HIS A 3 -32.52 3.88 -5.79
CA HIS A 3 -31.82 3.83 -4.51
C HIS A 3 -30.33 4.05 -4.79
N LEU A 4 -29.88 5.30 -4.72
CA LEU A 4 -28.48 5.62 -4.52
C LEU A 4 -28.15 5.16 -3.10
N GLU A 5 -27.77 3.89 -2.97
CA GLU A 5 -27.09 3.39 -1.79
C GLU A 5 -25.91 4.32 -1.52
N ASN A 6 -25.92 4.95 -0.35
CA ASN A 6 -24.81 5.73 0.17
C ASN A 6 -23.57 4.82 0.24
N VAL A 7 -22.75 4.84 -0.81
CA VAL A 7 -21.43 4.20 -0.83
C VAL A 7 -20.58 4.95 0.18
N LYS A 8 -20.59 4.49 1.44
CA LYS A 8 -19.68 4.98 2.48
C LYS A 8 -18.26 4.70 2.01
N PHE A 9 -17.58 5.73 1.54
CA PHE A 9 -16.19 5.66 1.11
C PHE A 9 -15.34 5.29 2.33
N LYS A 10 -14.93 4.02 2.42
CA LYS A 10 -14.06 3.58 3.51
C LYS A 10 -12.63 4.04 3.21
N LEU A 11 -11.98 4.60 4.23
CA LEU A 11 -10.60 5.10 4.11
C LEU A 11 -9.61 4.01 3.66
N GLU A 12 -9.93 2.74 3.92
CA GLU A 12 -9.14 1.57 3.49
C GLU A 12 -9.05 1.43 1.96
N TYR A 13 -9.97 2.03 1.19
CA TYR A 13 -9.93 1.95 -0.27
C TYR A 13 -8.78 2.75 -0.88
N ILE A 14 -8.35 3.84 -0.24
CA ILE A 14 -7.27 4.71 -0.75
C ILE A 14 -5.95 3.95 -0.89
N PRO A 15 -5.37 3.37 0.18
CA PRO A 15 -4.10 2.65 0.08
C PRO A 15 -4.23 1.37 -0.77
N LEU A 16 -5.43 0.79 -0.85
CA LEU A 16 -5.71 -0.41 -1.64
C LEU A 16 -5.71 -0.10 -3.14
N THR A 17 -6.26 1.05 -3.55
CA THR A 17 -6.16 1.55 -4.92
C THR A 17 -4.71 1.84 -5.30
N PHE A 18 -3.93 2.47 -4.42
CA PHE A 18 -2.50 2.68 -4.66
C PHE A 18 -1.73 1.36 -4.79
N LEU A 19 -2.02 0.38 -3.94
CA LEU A 19 -1.40 -0.95 -4.01
C LEU A 19 -1.66 -1.62 -5.37
N PHE A 20 -2.90 -1.52 -5.87
CA PHE A 20 -3.26 -2.02 -7.19
C PHE A 20 -2.49 -1.32 -8.32
N ILE A 21 -2.43 0.01 -8.31
CA ILE A 21 -1.72 0.81 -9.32
C ILE A 21 -0.22 0.46 -9.32
N VAL A 22 0.42 0.45 -8.15
CA VAL A 22 1.85 0.14 -8.01
C VAL A 22 2.16 -1.28 -8.50
N SER A 23 1.29 -2.25 -8.19
CA SER A 23 1.44 -3.63 -8.64
C SER A 23 1.33 -3.75 -10.15
N LEU A 24 0.38 -3.02 -10.77
CA LEU A 24 0.22 -2.98 -12.22
C LEU A 24 1.44 -2.35 -12.91
N VAL A 25 1.97 -1.25 -12.36
CA VAL A 25 3.19 -0.60 -12.87
C VAL A 25 4.39 -1.54 -12.77
N LEU A 26 4.55 -2.26 -11.66
CA LEU A 26 5.60 -3.26 -11.49
C LEU A 26 5.49 -4.36 -12.55
N LEU A 27 4.28 -4.86 -12.79
CA LEU A 27 4.02 -5.92 -13.77
C LEU A 27 4.31 -5.45 -15.21
N LEU A 28 3.92 -4.22 -15.55
CA LEU A 28 4.27 -3.60 -16.83
C LEU A 28 5.79 -3.44 -17.01
N LYS A 29 6.49 -2.97 -15.97
CA LYS A 29 7.96 -2.85 -16.00
C LYS A 29 8.67 -4.19 -16.11
N LEU A 30 8.14 -5.24 -15.49
CA LEU A 30 8.64 -6.61 -15.65
C LEU A 30 8.49 -7.11 -17.09
N ILE A 31 7.32 -6.91 -17.69
CA ILE A 31 7.05 -7.34 -19.07
C ILE A 31 7.94 -6.59 -20.08
N THR A 32 8.14 -5.30 -19.88
CA THR A 32 8.98 -4.47 -20.76
C THR A 32 10.48 -4.71 -20.56
N GLY A 33 10.88 -5.48 -19.54
CA GLY A 33 12.30 -5.70 -19.21
C GLY A 33 13.05 -4.45 -18.77
N LEU A 34 12.34 -3.34 -18.52
CA LEU A 34 12.91 -2.05 -18.11
C LEU A 34 13.17 -1.98 -16.60
N LEU A 35 12.79 -3.02 -15.84
CA LEU A 35 12.91 -3.03 -14.40
C LEU A 35 14.36 -3.30 -13.96
N SER A 36 15.02 -2.27 -13.43
CA SER A 36 16.32 -2.45 -12.78
C SER A 36 16.16 -3.14 -11.40
N ILE A 37 17.24 -3.78 -10.91
CA ILE A 37 17.26 -4.38 -9.56
C ILE A 37 16.91 -3.34 -8.49
N LYS A 38 17.39 -2.09 -8.65
CA LYS A 38 17.10 -1.03 -7.69
C LYS A 38 15.62 -0.66 -7.66
N GLU A 39 15.04 -0.51 -8.84
CA GLU A 39 13.60 -0.25 -8.96
C GLU A 39 12.77 -1.40 -8.40
N ALA A 40 13.16 -2.65 -8.68
CA ALA A 40 12.45 -3.83 -8.15
C ALA A 40 12.39 -3.82 -6.62
N ILE A 41 13.52 -3.55 -5.95
CA ILE A 41 13.59 -3.43 -4.49
C ILE A 41 12.69 -2.28 -3.99
N THR A 42 12.72 -1.14 -4.67
CA THR A 42 11.88 0.02 -4.34
C THR A 42 10.39 -0.33 -4.43
N PHE A 43 9.95 -0.97 -5.52
CA PHE A 43 8.57 -1.38 -5.70
C PHE A 43 8.12 -2.38 -4.63
N VAL A 44 8.97 -3.34 -4.27
CA VAL A 44 8.68 -4.29 -3.18
C VAL A 44 8.50 -3.56 -1.86
N LEU A 45 9.40 -2.61 -1.53
CA LEU A 45 9.29 -1.80 -0.32
C LEU A 45 7.99 -0.96 -0.29
N ILE A 46 7.61 -0.35 -1.41
CA ILE A 46 6.37 0.42 -1.54
C ILE A 46 5.14 -0.47 -1.35
N ILE A 47 5.13 -1.68 -1.95
CA ILE A 47 4.03 -2.64 -1.80
C ILE A 47 3.88 -3.06 -0.34
N ILE A 48 5.00 -3.38 0.34
CA ILE A 48 5.01 -3.74 1.75
C ILE A 48 4.45 -2.57 2.59
N PHE A 49 4.91 -1.35 2.35
CA PHE A 49 4.43 -0.16 3.05
C PHE A 49 2.92 0.06 2.87
N LEU A 50 2.43 -0.01 1.64
CA LEU A 50 0.99 0.15 1.34
C LEU A 50 0.15 -0.96 1.96
N ALA A 51 0.64 -2.20 1.99
CA ALA A 51 -0.04 -3.31 2.64
C ALA A 51 -0.17 -3.08 4.16
N PHE A 52 0.92 -2.66 4.81
CA PHE A 52 0.89 -2.31 6.24
C PHE A 52 -0.04 -1.13 6.52
N LEU A 53 0.02 -0.08 5.70
CA LEU A 53 -0.85 1.09 5.83
C LEU A 53 -2.34 0.71 5.69
N THR A 54 -2.66 -0.16 4.72
CA THR A 54 -4.02 -0.69 4.52
C THR A 54 -4.49 -1.45 5.75
N ILE A 55 -3.65 -2.30 6.33
CA ILE A 55 -3.98 -3.08 7.54
C ILE A 55 -4.19 -2.16 8.75
N ASP A 56 -3.34 -1.14 8.94
CA ASP A 56 -3.47 -0.20 10.06
C ASP A 56 -4.75 0.64 9.95
N ILE A 57 -5.04 1.19 8.76
CA ILE A 57 -6.27 1.94 8.50
C ILE A 57 -7.51 1.07 8.70
N LYS A 58 -7.49 -0.17 8.19
CA LYS A 58 -8.58 -1.13 8.38
C LYS A 58 -8.78 -1.47 9.86
N ARG A 59 -7.71 -1.67 10.62
CA ARG A 59 -7.79 -1.94 12.07
C ARG A 59 -8.28 -0.76 12.89
N LYS A 60 -7.82 0.46 12.60
CA LYS A 60 -8.29 1.70 13.25
C LYS A 60 -9.77 1.95 12.95
N THR A 61 -10.21 1.67 11.73
CA THR A 61 -11.63 1.77 11.34
C THR A 61 -12.51 0.75 12.09
N ILE A 62 -11.94 -0.39 12.52
CA ILE A 62 -12.64 -1.48 13.23
C ILE A 62 -12.40 -1.43 14.76
N ASN A 63 -11.77 -0.37 15.30
CA ASN A 63 -11.43 -0.23 16.73
C ASN A 63 -10.65 -1.43 17.33
N LYS A 64 -9.85 -2.13 16.50
CA LYS A 64 -9.02 -3.26 16.95
C LYS A 64 -7.60 -2.75 17.25
N LYS A 65 -7.03 -3.10 18.42
CA LYS A 65 -5.66 -2.71 18.83
C LYS A 65 -4.66 -2.91 17.67
N SER A 66 -4.01 -1.81 17.27
CA SER A 66 -2.99 -1.81 16.21
C SER A 66 -1.77 -2.63 16.67
N PRO A 67 -1.16 -3.48 15.81
CA PRO A 67 0.12 -4.09 16.12
C PRO A 67 1.19 -2.99 16.19
N ASN A 68 2.08 -3.13 17.16
CA ASN A 68 3.14 -2.19 17.54
C ASN A 68 3.63 -1.27 16.40
N ASN A 69 3.39 0.05 16.52
CA ASN A 69 3.75 1.08 15.53
C ASN A 69 5.21 1.00 15.04
N ALA A 70 6.10 0.40 15.83
CA ALA A 70 7.52 0.20 15.53
C ALA A 70 7.78 -0.40 14.14
N TYR A 71 6.99 -1.38 13.68
CA TYR A 71 7.19 -2.01 12.37
C TYR A 71 6.95 -1.04 11.21
N MET A 72 5.99 -0.12 11.35
CA MET A 72 5.69 0.88 10.33
C MET A 72 6.86 1.87 10.18
N TYR A 73 7.50 2.24 11.30
CA TYR A 73 8.71 3.06 11.29
C TYR A 73 9.89 2.32 10.68
N VAL A 74 10.05 1.01 10.91
CA VAL A 74 11.11 0.22 10.27
C VAL A 74 10.94 0.24 8.75
N VAL A 75 9.74 0.00 8.22
CA VAL A 75 9.50 0.05 6.77
C VAL A 75 9.75 1.45 6.21
N LEU A 76 9.33 2.51 6.90
CA LEU A 76 9.62 3.89 6.52
C LEU A 76 11.13 4.19 6.51
N ILE A 77 11.87 3.76 7.53
CA ILE A 77 13.32 3.92 7.60
C ILE A 77 14.01 3.19 6.44
N PHE A 78 13.59 1.97 6.13
CA PHE A 78 14.10 1.26 4.96
C PHE A 78 13.77 1.97 3.65
N LEU A 79 12.56 2.52 3.52
CA LEU A 79 12.14 3.26 2.33
C LEU A 79 12.96 4.54 2.13
N PHE A 80 13.16 5.32 3.21
CA PHE A 80 13.93 6.57 3.18
C PHE A 80 15.44 6.37 3.11
N SER A 81 15.97 5.29 3.67
CA SER A 81 17.39 4.94 3.57
C SER A 81 17.77 4.44 2.17
N TYR A 82 16.78 3.93 1.42
CA TYR A 82 16.97 3.40 0.07
C TYR A 82 16.87 4.47 -1.04
N LEU A 83 16.18 5.59 -0.75
CA LEU A 83 15.86 6.68 -1.68
C LEU A 83 16.98 7.71 -1.74
#